data_AF-A0A6J6IF74-F1
#
_entry.id   AF-A0A6J6IF74-F1
#
_cell.length_a   1.000
_cell.length_b   1.000
_cell.length_c   1.000
_cell.angle_alpha   90.00
_cell.angle_beta   90.00
_cell.angle_gamma   90.00
#
_symmetry.space_group_name_H-M   'P 1'
#
loop_
_entity.id
_entity.type
_entity.pdbx_description
1 polymer ?
#
loop_
_entity_poly.entity_id
_entity_poly.type
_entity_poly.pdbx_seq_one_letter_code
_entity_poly.pdbx_strand_id
1 'polypeptide(L)' 'MISEGLSNSEIARVNFVSEKAVEQMVSRIAQSFNISQNPAQNMRVLLTLAFLTGLEEVPV' A
#
# COMPACT_ATOMS: atom_id res chain seq x y z
N MET A 1 -8.80 -3.64 -1.46
CA MET A 1 -7.75 -4.63 -1.86
C MET A 1 -6.62 -4.71 -0.86
N ILE A 2 -5.74 -3.71 -0.75
CA ILE A 2 -4.67 -3.69 0.27
C ILE A 2 -5.29 -3.55 1.68
N SER A 3 -6.23 -2.61 1.84
CA SER A 3 -7.01 -2.41 3.06
C SER A 3 -7.95 -3.56 3.42
N GLU A 4 -8.22 -4.45 2.46
CA GLU A 4 -9.00 -5.69 2.65
C GLU A 4 -8.11 -6.87 3.08
N GLY A 5 -6.80 -6.67 3.20
CA GLY A 5 -5.85 -7.70 3.63
C GLY A 5 -5.35 -8.62 2.52
N LEU A 6 -5.63 -8.33 1.25
CA LEU A 6 -5.15 -9.16 0.14
C LEU A 6 -3.62 -9.07 0.00
N SER A 7 -2.99 -10.22 -0.24
CA SER A 7 -1.57 -10.34 -0.61
C SER A 7 -1.30 -9.82 -2.03
N ASN A 8 -0.03 -9.63 -2.39
CA ASN A 8 0.32 -9.17 -3.75
C ASN A 8 -0.09 -10.17 -4.83
N SER A 9 0.03 -11.47 -4.56
CA SER A 9 -0.35 -12.54 -5.48
C SER A 9 -1.86 -12.60 -5.69
N GLU A 10 -2.65 -12.42 -4.62
CA GLU A 10 -4.12 -12.33 -4.73
C GLU A 10 -4.54 -11.11 -5.54
N ILE A 11 -3.96 -9.93 -5.25
CA ILE A 11 -4.23 -8.68 -6.00
C ILE A 11 -3.84 -8.84 -7.47
N ALA A 12 -2.67 -9.43 -7.74
CA ALA A 12 -2.18 -9.69 -9.09
C ALA A 12 -3.14 -10.59 -9.87
N ARG A 13 -3.61 -11.67 -9.24
CA ARG A 13 -4.55 -12.63 -9.82
C ARG A 13 -5.89 -12.00 -10.18
N VAL A 14 -6.51 -11.25 -9.27
CA VAL A 14 -7.85 -10.67 -9.52
C VAL A 14 -7.82 -9.51 -10.52
N ASN A 15 -6.67 -8.82 -10.65
CA ASN A 15 -6.50 -7.72 -11.62
C ASN A 15 -5.81 -8.14 -12.92
N PHE A 16 -5.45 -9.42 -13.09
CA PHE A 16 -4.73 -9.93 -14.26
C PHE A 16 -3.42 -9.17 -14.56
N VAL A 17 -2.67 -8.82 -13.51
CA VAL A 17 -1.36 -8.15 -13.60
C VAL A 17 -0.27 -8.98 -12.92
N SER A 18 1.00 -8.59 -13.09
CA SER A 18 2.11 -9.22 -12.35
C SER A 18 2.18 -8.71 -10.91
N GLU A 19 2.73 -9.52 -10.00
CA GLU A 19 3.02 -9.07 -8.63
C GLU A 19 3.93 -7.84 -8.60
N LYS A 20 4.86 -7.74 -9.56
CA LYS A 20 5.74 -6.58 -9.67
C LYS A 20 4.98 -5.29 -9.97
N ALA A 21 3.95 -5.36 -10.83
CA ALA A 21 3.09 -4.22 -11.10
C ALA A 21 2.31 -3.79 -9.85
N VAL A 22 1.89 -4.75 -9.01
CA VAL A 22 1.26 -4.48 -7.72
C VAL A 22 2.22 -3.76 -6.78
N GLU A 23 3.46 -4.25 -6.61
CA GLU A 23 4.48 -3.58 -5.80
C GLU A 23 4.73 -2.13 -6.24
N GLN A 24 4.89 -1.90 -7.54
CA GLN A 24 5.10 -0.57 -8.10
C GLN A 24 3.89 0.34 -7.88
N MET A 25 2.67 -0.20 -7.94
CA MET A 25 1.45 0.52 -7.62
C MET A 25 1.44 0.92 -6.13
N VAL A 26 1.71 -0.01 -5.22
CA VAL A 26 1.78 0.25 -3.78
C VAL A 26 2.81 1.34 -3.47
N SER A 27 4.01 1.26 -4.06
CA SER A 27 5.05 2.28 -3.88
C SER A 27 4.62 3.66 -4.35
N ARG A 28 3.89 3.76 -5.47
CA ARG A 28 3.35 5.05 -5.96
C ARG A 28 2.29 5.61 -5.04
N ILE A 29 1.40 4.77 -4.50
CA ILE A 29 0.39 5.19 -3.53
C ILE A 29 1.06 5.68 -2.24
N ALA A 30 2.08 4.98 -1.74
CA ALA A 30 2.83 5.43 -0.56
C ALA A 30 3.45 6.83 -0.77
N GLN A 31 4.04 7.06 -1.94
CA GLN A 31 4.58 8.36 -2.31
C GLN A 31 3.50 9.46 -2.37
N SER A 32 2.29 9.16 -2.87
CA SER A 32 1.21 10.15 -2.90
C SER A 32 0.70 10.56 -1.51
N PHE A 33 0.87 9.70 -0.51
CA PHE A 33 0.54 9.99 0.90
C PHE A 33 1.75 10.49 1.70
N ASN A 34 2.85 10.86 1.03
CA ASN A 34 4.12 11.24 1.68
C ASN A 34 4.63 10.21 2.70
N ILE A 35 4.29 8.93 2.55
CA ILE A 35 4.72 7.88 3.47
C ILE A 35 6.13 7.43 3.07
N SER A 36 7.09 7.74 3.95
CA SER A 36 8.47 7.29 3.82
C SER A 36 8.59 5.77 4.02
N GLN A 37 9.42 5.12 3.19
CA GLN A 37 9.78 3.71 3.38
C GLN A 37 10.72 3.59 4.58
N ASN A 38 10.16 3.37 5.76
CA ASN A 38 10.93 3.03 6.96
C ASN A 38 10.93 1.50 7.17
N PRO A 39 12.10 0.82 7.16
CA PRO A 39 12.18 -0.62 7.41
C PRO A 39 11.60 -1.07 8.77
N ALA A 40 11.50 -0.16 9.74
CA ALA A 40 10.88 -0.41 11.04
C ALA A 40 9.34 -0.41 10.99
N GLN A 41 8.72 -0.01 9.87
CA GLN A 41 7.29 0.15 9.74
C GLN A 41 6.70 -0.74 8.66
N ASN A 42 5.52 -1.28 8.93
CA ASN A 42 4.78 -2.04 7.93
C ASN A 42 3.99 -1.08 7.02
N MET A 43 4.53 -0.82 5.83
CA MET A 43 3.94 0.07 4.83
C MET A 43 2.46 -0.26 4.51
N ARG A 44 2.08 -1.55 4.48
CA ARG A 44 0.67 -1.92 4.20
C ARG A 44 -0.27 -1.46 5.31
N VAL A 45 0.18 -1.50 6.56
CA VAL A 45 -0.60 -1.02 7.71
C VAL A 45 -0.77 0.49 7.63
N LEU A 46 0.31 1.23 7.34
CA LEU A 46 0.25 2.69 7.20
C LEU A 46 -0.66 3.11 6.04
N LEU A 47 -0.57 2.45 4.89
CA LEU A 47 -1.45 2.69 3.75
C LEU A 47 -2.92 2.38 4.06
N THR A 48 -3.17 1.29 4.78
CA THR A 48 -4.53 0.93 5.21
C THR A 48 -5.08 1.97 6.19
N LEU A 49 -4.26 2.41 7.14
CA LEU A 49 -4.63 3.46 8.09
C LEU A 49 -4.95 4.77 7.38
N ALA A 50 -4.06 5.24 6.48
CA ALA A 50 -4.25 6.45 5.69
C ALA A 50 -5.58 6.41 4.91
N PHE A 51 -5.84 5.29 4.23
CA PHE A 51 -7.08 5.08 3.48
C PHE A 51 -8.33 5.13 4.37
N LEU A 52 -8.30 4.48 5.53
CA LEU A 52 -9.46 4.40 6.44
C LEU A 52 -9.72 5.71 7.20
N THR A 53 -8.67 6.48 7.48
CA THR A 53 -8.75 7.70 8.30
C THR A 53 -8.79 8.98 7.47
N GLY A 54 -8.46 8.91 6.17
CA GLY A 54 -8.34 10.08 5.30
C GLY A 54 -7.13 10.95 5.61
N LEU A 55 -6.12 10.42 6.30
CA LEU A 55 -4.90 11.15 6.61
C LEU A 55 -4.09 11.40 5.33
N GLU A 56 -3.84 12.68 5.03
CA GLU A 56 -2.92 13.08 3.95
C GLU A 56 -1.45 12.89 4.35
N GLU A 57 -1.17 12.85 5.65
CA GLU A 57 0.14 12.54 6.22
C GLU A 57 -0.01 11.50 7.33
N VAL A 58 0.70 10.39 7.21
CA VAL A 58 0.76 9.38 8.27
C VAL A 58 1.88 9.74 9.24
N PRO A 59 1.59 10.01 10.53
CA PRO A 59 2.63 10.30 11.51
C PRO A 59 3.54 9.08 11.65
N VAL A 60 4.82 9.29 11.35
CA VAL A 60 5.92 8.32 11.42
C VAL A 60 6.44 8.16 12.84
#